data_AF-A0A0C2W3N2-F1
#
_entry.id   AF-A0A0C2W3N2-F1
#
_cell.length_a   1.000
_cell.length_b   1.000
_cell.length_c   1.000
_cell.angle_alpha   90.00
_cell.angle_beta   90.00
_cell.angle_gamma   90.00
#
_symmetry.space_group_name_H-M   'P 1'
#
loop_
_entity.id
_entity.type
_entity.pdbx_description
1 polymer ?
#
loop_
_entity_poly.entity_id
_entity_poly.type
_entity_poly.pdbx_seq_one_letter_code
_entity_poly.pdbx_strand_id
1 'polypeptide(L)' 'GIEKGIDIGIEKGIDIGMEQGREEGKREATLNNAIAMIKEFHLPIEQVASKLNIAIDELERYIDN' A
#
# COMPACT_ATOMS: atom_id res chain seq x y z
N GLY A 1 -35.40 17.24 6.82
CA GLY A 1 -34.22 18.03 6.48
C GLY A 1 -32.93 17.49 7.07
N ILE A 2 -32.98 16.75 8.20
CA ILE A 2 -31.79 16.31 8.95
C ILE A 2 -31.45 14.84 8.67
N GLU A 3 -32.44 13.96 8.47
CA GLU A 3 -32.20 12.53 8.18
C GLU A 3 -31.35 12.31 6.92
N LYS A 4 -31.68 12.98 5.81
CA LYS A 4 -30.92 12.82 4.54
C LYS A 4 -29.47 13.29 4.60
N GLY A 5 -29.09 14.17 5.53
CA GLY A 5 -27.72 14.65 5.66
C GLY A 5 -26.80 13.68 6.39
N ILE A 6 -27.36 12.91 7.33
CA ILE A 6 -26.62 11.94 8.15
C ILE A 6 -26.31 10.69 7.32
N ASP A 7 -27.28 10.19 6.55
CA ASP A 7 -27.08 9.01 5.70
C ASP A 7 -25.99 9.23 4.64
N ILE A 8 -26.01 10.38 3.93
CA ILE A 8 -25.02 10.71 2.89
C ILE A 8 -23.62 10.94 3.49
N GLY A 9 -23.53 11.48 4.71
CA GLY A 9 -22.26 11.72 5.38
C GLY A 9 -21.58 10.44 5.87
N ILE A 10 -22.35 9.50 6.40
CA ILE A 10 -21.86 8.21 6.89
C ILE A 10 -21.44 7.32 5.71
N GLU A 11 -22.26 7.24 4.66
CA GLU A 11 -21.97 6.42 3.48
C GLU A 11 -20.68 6.86 2.79
N LYS A 12 -20.52 8.18 2.54
CA LYS A 12 -19.28 8.71 1.95
C LYS A 12 -18.06 8.57 2.86
N GLY A 13 -18.23 8.72 4.18
CA GLY A 13 -17.13 8.58 5.14
C GLY A 13 -16.61 7.15 5.23
N ILE A 14 -17.51 6.17 5.21
CA ILE A 14 -17.15 4.74 5.23
C ILE A 14 -16.51 4.33 3.91
N ASP A 15 -17.06 4.75 2.77
CA ASP A 15 -16.52 4.40 1.46
C ASP A 15 -15.10 4.96 1.27
N ILE A 16 -14.87 6.23 1.60
CA ILE A 16 -13.54 6.85 1.51
C ILE A 16 -12.56 6.18 2.50
N GLY A 17 -12.99 5.93 3.74
CA GLY A 17 -12.16 5.28 4.75
C GLY A 17 -11.79 3.83 4.41
N MET A 18 -12.72 3.07 3.85
CA MET A 18 -12.48 1.70 3.38
C MET A 18 -11.59 1.68 2.15
N GLU A 19 -11.79 2.59 1.20
CA GLU A 19 -10.96 2.66 0.00
C GLU A 19 -9.51 3.04 0.36
N GLN A 20 -9.31 4.07 1.18
CA GLN A 20 -7.99 4.48 1.67
C GLN A 20 -7.31 3.37 2.48
N GLY A 21 -8.01 2.76 3.44
CA GLY A 21 -7.45 1.68 4.24
C GLY A 21 -7.09 0.43 3.42
N ARG A 22 -7.86 0.14 2.36
CA ARG A 22 -7.58 -0.99 1.47
C ARG A 22 -6.42 -0.69 0.51
N GLU A 23 -6.29 0.55 0.03
CA GLU A 23 -5.14 0.97 -0.78
C GLU A 23 -3.85 1.00 0.03
N GLU A 24 -3.89 1.54 1.25
CA GLU A 24 -2.74 1.58 2.16
C GLU A 24 -2.29 0.16 2.55
N GLY A 25 -3.23 -0.70 2.95
CA GLY A 25 -2.91 -2.10 3.27
C GLY A 25 -2.36 -2.90 2.08
N LYS A 26 -2.83 -2.61 0.85
CA LYS A 26 -2.26 -3.21 -0.37
C LYS A 26 -0.84 -2.73 -0.62
N ARG A 27 -0.56 -1.44 -0.42
CA ARG A 27 0.77 -0.87 -0.61
C ARG A 27 1.75 -1.44 0.41
N GLU A 28 1.37 -1.49 1.69
CA GLU A 28 2.18 -2.10 2.75
C GLU A 28 2.47 -3.58 2.48
N ALA A 29 1.45 -4.38 2.12
CA ALA A 29 1.66 -5.78 1.79
C ALA A 29 2.60 -5.97 0.58
N THR A 30 2.50 -5.09 -0.41
CA THR A 30 3.36 -5.12 -1.60
C THR A 30 4.81 -4.81 -1.24
N LEU A 31 5.04 -3.78 -0.41
CA LEU A 31 6.38 -3.42 0.08
C LEU A 31 6.98 -4.52 0.96
N ASN A 32 6.21 -5.08 1.90
CA ASN A 32 6.67 -6.17 2.77
C ASN A 32 7.09 -7.41 1.96
N ASN A 33 6.30 -7.77 0.94
CA ASN A 33 6.67 -8.86 0.03
C ASN A 33 7.95 -8.53 -0.76
N ALA A 34 8.09 -7.30 -1.23
CA ALA A 34 9.30 -6.85 -1.93
C ALA A 34 10.55 -6.98 -1.03
N ILE A 35 10.45 -6.56 0.23
CA ILE A 35 11.53 -6.66 1.22
C ILE A 35 11.87 -8.12 1.49
N ALA A 36 10.88 -9.00 1.67
CA ALA A 36 11.13 -10.43 1.86
C ALA A 36 11.81 -11.06 0.63
N MET A 37 11.37 -10.73 -0.58
CA MET A 37 12.00 -11.15 -1.83
C MET A 37 13.50 -10.78 -1.88
N ILE A 38 13.88 -9.62 -1.36
CA ILE A 38 15.26 -9.14 -1.39
C ILE A 38 16.08 -9.69 -0.22
N LYS A 39 15.58 -9.59 1.02
CA LYS A 39 16.32 -9.97 2.23
C LYS A 39 16.32 -11.47 2.49
N GLU A 40 15.21 -12.18 2.23
CA GLU A 40 15.10 -13.62 2.51
C GLU A 40 15.46 -14.46 1.28
N PHE A 41 14.92 -14.10 0.12
CA PHE A 41 15.14 -14.84 -1.13
C PHE A 41 16.36 -14.35 -1.94
N HIS A 42 17.05 -13.30 -1.46
CA HIS A 42 18.27 -12.76 -2.07
C HIS A 42 18.08 -12.36 -3.54
N LEU A 43 16.86 -11.95 -3.92
CA LEU A 43 16.58 -11.50 -5.28
C LEU A 43 17.16 -10.10 -5.51
N PRO A 44 17.69 -9.81 -6.72
CA PRO A 44 18.17 -8.47 -7.07
C PRO A 44 17.07 -7.42 -6.92
N ILE A 45 17.41 -6.29 -6.29
CA ILE A 45 16.47 -5.19 -6.03
C ILE A 45 15.85 -4.67 -7.33
N GLU A 46 16.60 -4.62 -8.43
CA GLU A 46 16.14 -4.18 -9.74
C GLU A 46 15.08 -5.12 -10.31
N GLN A 47 15.24 -6.43 -10.09
CA GLN A 47 14.28 -7.43 -10.54
C GLN A 47 12.97 -7.31 -9.78
N VAL A 48 13.05 -7.12 -8.46
CA VAL A 48 11.87 -6.98 -7.59
C VAL A 48 11.15 -5.66 -7.88
N ALA A 49 11.88 -4.55 -8.00
CA ALA A 49 11.37 -3.23 -8.38
C ALA A 49 10.60 -3.29 -9.70
N SER A 50 11.20 -3.87 -10.74
CA SER A 50 10.57 -4.02 -12.05
C SER A 50 9.32 -4.90 -11.99
N LYS A 51 9.39 -6.02 -11.26
CA LYS A 51 8.29 -6.99 -11.18
C LYS A 51 7.06 -6.44 -10.45
N LEU A 52 7.28 -5.67 -9.39
CA LEU A 52 6.24 -5.11 -8.54
C LEU A 52 5.88 -3.66 -8.91
N ASN A 53 6.55 -3.08 -9.91
CA ASN A 53 6.40 -1.70 -10.34
C ASN A 53 6.59 -0.70 -9.17
N ILE A 54 7.63 -0.94 -8.37
CA ILE A 54 8.05 -0.10 -7.25
C ILE A 54 9.36 0.58 -7.65
N ALA A 55 9.55 1.82 -7.24
CA ALA A 55 10.80 2.52 -7.52
C ALA A 55 11.94 1.95 -6.65
N ILE A 56 13.15 1.84 -7.23
CA ILE A 56 14.30 1.25 -6.52
C ILE A 56 14.64 2.07 -5.27
N ASP A 57 14.62 3.40 -5.39
CA ASP A 57 14.88 4.33 -4.28
C ASP A 57 13.87 4.18 -3.13
N GLU A 58 12.63 3.80 -3.43
CA GLU A 58 11.63 3.46 -2.42
C GLU A 58 12.06 2.19 -1.68
N LEU A 59 12.42 1.13 -2.39
CA LEU A 59 12.85 -0.14 -1.77
C LEU A 59 14.15 0.01 -0.96
N GLU A 60 15.12 0.77 -1.45
CA GLU A 60 16.38 1.05 -0.75
C GLU A 60 16.14 1.68 0.62
N ARG A 61 15.21 2.63 0.73
CA ARG A 61 14.84 3.26 2.02
C ARG A 61 14.33 2.27 3.05
N TYR A 62 13.67 1.19 2.62
CA TYR A 62 13.16 0.16 3.53
C TYR A 62 14.18 -0.96 3.82
N ILE A 63 15.20 -1.10 2.98
CA ILE A 63 16.24 -2.11 3.16
C ILE A 63 17.38 -1.59 4.05
N ASP A 64 17.75 -0.32 3.90
CA ASP A 64 18.86 0.33 4.59
C ASP A 64 18.51 0.86 6.00
N ASN A 65 17.26 0.71 6.44
CA ASN A 65 16.84 0.82 7.86
C ASN A 65 16.96 -0.54 8.57
#